data_AF-A0A846P2C0-F1
#
_entry.id   AF-A0A846P2C0-F1
#
_cell.length_a   1.000
_cell.length_b   1.000
_cell.length_c   1.000
_cell.angle_alpha   90.00
_cell.angle_beta   90.00
_cell.angle_gamma   90.00
#
_symmetry.space_group_name_H-M   'P 1'
#
loop_
_entity.id
_entity.type
_entity.pdbx_description
1 polymer ?
#
loop_
_entity_poly.entity_id
_entity_poly.type
_entity_poly.pdbx_seq_one_letter_code
_entity_poly.pdbx_strand_id
1 'polypeptide(L)'
;MNEKKYTTRSTNALRGFLSGSLIIGSVINPYSIVIQIILFLVGLAILLDALLLFGRNIHPATTSFMALIGAIITTIFTFINYAHFYLAIIFFVAVILYIYVFSTRERILEHEEREEKEK
;
A
#
# COMPACT_ATOMS: atom_id res chain seq x y z
N MET A 1 19.68 -11.40 15.48
CA MET A 1 18.55 -10.47 15.69
C MET A 1 18.55 -9.33 14.64
N ASN A 2 18.49 -9.66 13.33
CA ASN A 2 18.54 -8.64 12.25
C ASN A 2 17.50 -8.82 11.13
N GLU A 3 16.79 -9.95 11.04
CA GLU A 3 15.88 -10.19 9.90
C GLU A 3 14.56 -9.40 9.96
N LYS A 4 14.01 -9.14 11.16
CA LYS A 4 12.73 -8.40 11.30
C LYS A 4 12.80 -6.94 10.80
N LYS A 5 13.98 -6.34 10.69
CA LYS A 5 14.15 -4.91 10.33
C LYS A 5 14.11 -4.67 8.81
N TYR A 6 14.50 -5.66 8.01
CA TYR A 6 14.53 -5.54 6.55
C TYR A 6 13.16 -5.75 5.92
N THR A 7 12.38 -6.68 6.46
CA THR A 7 11.02 -6.97 5.99
C THR A 7 10.07 -5.78 6.14
N THR A 8 10.22 -4.95 7.18
CA THR A 8 9.35 -3.77 7.37
C THR A 8 9.61 -2.66 6.35
N ARG A 9 10.87 -2.49 5.90
CA ARG A 9 11.23 -1.42 4.95
C ARG A 9 10.66 -1.66 3.56
N SER A 10 10.75 -2.88 3.04
CA SER A 10 10.24 -3.21 1.70
C SER A 10 8.72 -3.12 1.64
N THR A 11 8.03 -3.52 2.71
CA THR A 11 6.56 -3.39 2.80
C THR A 11 6.11 -1.93 2.76
N ASN A 12 6.79 -1.03 3.48
CA ASN A 12 6.45 0.40 3.49
C ASN A 12 6.71 1.07 2.14
N ALA A 13 7.81 0.72 1.48
CA ALA A 13 8.11 1.18 0.12
C ALA A 13 7.03 0.75 -0.88
N LEU A 14 6.61 -0.52 -0.81
CA LEU A 14 5.56 -1.05 -1.68
C LEU A 14 4.21 -0.37 -1.42
N ARG A 15 3.82 -0.16 -0.15
CA ARG A 15 2.60 0.58 0.18
C ARG A 15 2.62 2.02 -0.35
N GLY A 16 3.76 2.70 -0.20
CA GLY A 16 3.98 4.03 -0.78
C GLY A 16 3.73 4.02 -2.29
N PHE A 17 4.42 3.13 -3.01
CA PHE A 17 4.25 2.95 -4.45
C PHE A 17 2.79 2.71 -4.87
N LEU A 18 2.14 1.72 -4.26
CA LEU A 18 0.74 1.38 -4.55
C LEU A 18 -0.20 2.57 -4.31
N SER A 19 -0.03 3.26 -3.18
CA SER A 19 -0.87 4.42 -2.83
C SER A 19 -0.73 5.56 -3.84
N GLY A 20 0.51 5.93 -4.21
CA GLY A 20 0.77 6.99 -5.18
C GLY A 20 0.23 6.65 -6.56
N SER A 21 0.37 5.39 -6.99
CA SER A 21 -0.18 4.91 -8.25
C SER A 21 -1.71 4.99 -8.29
N LEU A 22 -2.39 4.55 -7.22
CA LEU A 22 -3.86 4.57 -7.16
C LEU A 22 -4.41 6.00 -7.07
N ILE A 23 -3.79 6.86 -6.26
CA ILE A 23 -4.20 8.27 -6.11
C ILE A 23 -4.06 8.99 -7.45
N ILE A 24 -2.87 8.97 -8.08
CA ILE A 24 -2.72 9.68 -9.36
C ILE A 24 -3.57 9.02 -10.46
N GLY A 25 -3.69 7.69 -10.42
CA GLY A 25 -4.48 6.91 -11.35
C GLY A 25 -5.93 7.36 -11.35
N SER A 26 -6.50 7.60 -10.17
CA SER A 26 -7.85 8.12 -10.01
C SER A 26 -8.06 9.54 -10.53
N VAL A 27 -7.02 10.38 -10.50
CA VAL A 27 -7.11 11.80 -10.89
C VAL A 27 -6.93 11.98 -12.40
N ILE A 28 -5.96 11.29 -12.99
CA ILE A 28 -5.58 11.52 -14.39
C ILE A 28 -6.41 10.65 -15.35
N ASN A 29 -6.80 9.44 -14.97
CA ASN A 29 -7.48 8.54 -15.89
C ASN A 29 -8.97 8.90 -16.05
N PRO A 30 -9.50 8.90 -17.28
CA PRO A 30 -10.89 9.26 -17.57
C PRO A 30 -11.84 8.08 -17.29
N TYR A 31 -11.85 7.59 -16.05
CA TYR A 31 -12.83 6.60 -15.59
C TYR A 31 -14.15 7.25 -15.21
N SER A 32 -15.15 6.42 -14.91
CA SER A 32 -16.37 6.92 -14.27
C SER A 32 -16.03 7.51 -12.89
N ILE A 33 -16.77 8.56 -12.50
CA ILE A 33 -16.56 9.27 -11.23
C ILE A 33 -16.58 8.31 -10.02
N VAL A 34 -17.40 7.27 -10.07
CA VAL A 34 -17.50 6.25 -9.02
C VAL A 34 -16.18 5.48 -8.89
N ILE A 35 -15.59 5.04 -10.00
CA ILE A 35 -14.32 4.31 -10.01
C ILE A 35 -13.19 5.23 -9.53
N GLN A 36 -13.16 6.49 -9.98
CA GLN A 36 -12.17 7.46 -9.53
C GLN A 36 -12.22 7.66 -8.01
N ILE A 37 -13.41 7.86 -7.44
CA ILE A 37 -13.58 8.02 -5.98
C ILE A 37 -13.10 6.77 -5.24
N ILE A 38 -13.44 5.56 -5.71
CA ILE A 38 -13.02 4.31 -5.07
C ILE A 38 -11.49 4.18 -5.09
N LEU A 39 -10.86 4.36 -6.26
CA LEU A 39 -9.41 4.27 -6.40
C LEU A 39 -8.70 5.31 -5.53
N PHE A 40 -9.23 6.53 -5.47
CA PHE A 40 -8.69 7.60 -4.65
C PHE A 40 -8.76 7.25 -3.16
N LEU A 41 -9.93 6.83 -2.66
CA LEU A 41 -10.12 6.49 -1.25
C LEU A 41 -9.29 5.27 -0.84
N VAL A 42 -9.18 4.25 -1.70
CA VAL A 42 -8.30 3.10 -1.45
C VAL A 42 -6.85 3.53 -1.41
N GLY A 43 -6.38 4.30 -2.38
CA GLY A 43 -5.01 4.83 -2.40
C GLY A 43 -4.70 5.68 -1.17
N LEU A 44 -5.63 6.56 -0.77
CA LEU A 44 -5.50 7.38 0.42
C LEU A 44 -5.46 6.55 1.69
N ALA A 45 -6.32 5.54 1.82
CA ALA A 45 -6.33 4.64 2.97
C ALA A 45 -4.99 3.90 3.12
N ILE A 46 -4.40 3.43 2.01
CA ILE A 46 -3.08 2.77 2.00
C ILE A 46 -1.98 3.75 2.42
N LEU A 47 -2.04 4.99 1.95
CA LEU A 47 -1.07 6.02 2.32
C LEU A 47 -1.17 6.34 3.81
N LEU A 48 -2.39 6.53 4.33
CA LEU A 48 -2.63 6.80 5.74
C LEU A 48 -2.20 5.62 6.61
N ASP A 49 -2.48 4.38 6.22
CA ASP A 49 -1.97 3.20 6.91
C ASP A 49 -0.43 3.17 6.92
N ALA A 50 0.22 3.47 5.79
CA ALA A 50 1.68 3.51 5.71
C ALA A 50 2.33 4.66 6.51
N LEU A 51 1.61 5.74 6.78
CA LEU A 51 2.10 6.90 7.52
C LEU A 51 1.74 6.88 9.01
N LEU A 52 0.53 6.42 9.36
CA LEU A 52 -0.03 6.49 10.72
C LEU A 52 0.27 5.22 11.54
N LEU A 53 0.33 4.05 10.90
CA LEU A 53 0.51 2.79 11.61
C LEU A 53 2.01 2.45 11.77
N PHE A 54 2.47 2.52 13.02
CA PHE A 54 3.64 1.86 13.64
C PHE A 54 4.97 2.62 13.85
N GLY A 55 5.07 3.30 15.00
CA GLY A 55 6.24 3.22 15.90
C GLY A 55 7.59 3.83 15.44
N ARG A 56 8.62 3.75 16.30
CA ARG A 56 9.95 4.41 16.16
C ARG A 56 10.76 4.11 14.88
N ASN A 57 10.24 3.35 13.91
CA ASN A 57 10.91 2.98 12.65
C ASN A 57 10.11 3.34 11.38
N ILE A 58 9.18 4.29 11.44
CA ILE A 58 8.51 4.81 10.23
C ILE A 58 9.57 5.52 9.37
N HIS A 59 9.56 5.27 8.06
CA HIS A 59 10.36 6.01 7.09
C HIS A 59 9.41 6.79 6.18
N PRO A 60 8.77 7.86 6.69
CA PRO A 60 7.76 8.60 5.94
C PRO A 60 8.35 9.19 4.66
N ALA A 61 9.65 9.55 4.69
CA ALA A 61 10.40 9.94 3.51
C ALA A 61 10.45 8.84 2.44
N THR A 62 10.73 7.59 2.81
CA THR A 62 10.75 6.46 1.87
C THR A 62 9.36 6.17 1.31
N THR A 63 8.32 6.17 2.15
CA THR A 63 6.93 5.99 1.70
C THR A 63 6.51 7.09 0.73
N SER A 64 6.78 8.35 1.06
CA SER A 64 6.43 9.50 0.22
C SER A 64 7.19 9.51 -1.10
N PHE A 65 8.49 9.18 -1.07
CA PHE A 65 9.31 9.04 -2.27
C PHE A 65 8.81 7.92 -3.17
N MET A 66 8.45 6.77 -2.61
CA MET A 66 7.88 5.67 -3.38
C MET A 66 6.49 6.00 -3.92
N ALA A 67 5.67 6.76 -3.18
CA ALA A 67 4.40 7.27 -3.69
C ALA A 67 4.60 8.21 -4.89
N LEU A 68 5.60 9.09 -4.84
CA LEU A 68 5.98 9.93 -5.98
C LEU A 68 6.37 9.06 -7.20
N ILE A 69 7.18 8.01 -6.99
CA ILE A 69 7.57 7.08 -8.07
C ILE A 69 6.33 6.39 -8.65
N GLY A 70 5.45 5.86 -7.81
CA GLY A 70 4.19 5.25 -8.26
C GLY A 70 3.34 6.22 -9.07
N ALA A 71 3.27 7.47 -8.62
CA ALA A 71 2.55 8.51 -9.32
C ALA A 71 3.15 8.82 -10.71
N ILE A 72 4.47 8.95 -10.80
CA ILE A 72 5.19 9.18 -12.07
C ILE A 72 4.96 8.01 -13.03
N ILE A 73 5.14 6.77 -12.57
CA ILE A 73 4.97 5.59 -13.42
C ILE A 73 3.53 5.51 -13.93
N THR A 74 2.53 5.69 -13.07
CA THR A 74 1.12 5.67 -13.48
C THR A 74 0.82 6.75 -14.52
N THR A 75 1.40 7.94 -14.34
CA THR A 75 1.27 9.05 -15.29
C THR A 75 1.84 8.64 -16.66
N ILE A 76 3.03 8.04 -16.70
CA ILE A 76 3.63 7.52 -17.94
C ILE A 76 2.71 6.49 -18.60
N PHE A 77 2.23 5.49 -17.84
CA PHE A 77 1.32 4.45 -18.34
C PHE A 77 -0.01 5.02 -18.85
N THR A 78 -0.46 6.14 -18.29
CA THR A 78 -1.66 6.86 -18.75
C THR A 78 -1.42 7.50 -20.12
N PHE A 79 -0.27 8.15 -20.33
CA PHE A 79 0.06 8.76 -21.63
C PHE A 79 0.26 7.75 -22.76
N ILE A 80 0.70 6.52 -22.44
CA ILE A 80 0.85 5.44 -23.44
C ILE A 80 -0.42 4.58 -23.60
N ASN A 81 -1.56 4.98 -23.02
CA ASN A 81 -2.85 4.26 -23.06
C ASN A 81 -2.83 2.84 -22.44
N TYR A 82 -1.86 2.51 -21.59
CA TYR A 82 -1.79 1.22 -20.88
C TYR A 82 -2.24 1.31 -19.41
N ALA A 83 -2.77 2.45 -18.97
CA ALA A 83 -3.17 2.67 -17.58
C ALA A 83 -4.24 1.70 -17.06
N HIS A 84 -5.18 1.26 -17.90
CA HIS A 84 -6.22 0.31 -17.50
C HIS A 84 -5.62 -1.01 -16.99
N PHE A 85 -4.72 -1.59 -17.79
CA PHE A 85 -4.06 -2.84 -17.45
C PHE A 85 -3.12 -2.66 -16.25
N TYR A 86 -2.34 -1.57 -16.25
CA TYR A 86 -1.44 -1.24 -15.15
C TYR A 86 -2.19 -1.06 -13.83
N LEU A 87 -3.26 -0.26 -13.79
CA LEU A 87 -4.03 -0.01 -12.58
C LEU A 87 -4.76 -1.26 -12.08
N ALA A 88 -5.22 -2.14 -12.98
CA ALA A 88 -5.76 -3.43 -12.59
C ALA A 88 -4.71 -4.29 -11.86
N ILE A 89 -3.47 -4.34 -12.36
CA ILE A 89 -2.36 -5.02 -11.68
C ILE A 89 -2.06 -4.38 -10.33
N ILE A 90 -1.93 -3.05 -10.27
CA ILE A 90 -1.66 -2.32 -9.02
C ILE A 90 -2.74 -2.62 -7.98
N PHE A 91 -4.01 -2.59 -8.39
CA PHE A 91 -5.12 -2.90 -7.51
C PHE A 91 -5.05 -4.34 -7.00
N PHE A 92 -4.78 -5.31 -7.87
CA PHE A 92 -4.65 -6.72 -7.48
C PHE A 92 -3.49 -6.94 -6.51
N VAL A 93 -2.34 -6.32 -6.76
CA VAL A 93 -1.18 -6.37 -5.84
C VAL A 93 -1.52 -5.75 -4.48
N ALA A 94 -2.27 -4.63 -4.46
CA ALA A 94 -2.73 -4.02 -3.22
C ALA A 94 -3.64 -4.94 -2.41
N VAL A 95 -4.57 -5.64 -3.07
CA VAL A 95 -5.45 -6.62 -2.44
C VAL A 95 -4.63 -7.77 -1.82
N ILE A 96 -3.71 -8.37 -2.58
CA ILE A 96 -2.84 -9.45 -2.06
C ILE A 96 -2.04 -9.00 -0.85
N LEU A 97 -1.45 -7.79 -0.93
CA LEU A 97 -0.66 -7.23 0.15
C LEU A 97 -1.49 -7.10 1.43
N TYR A 98 -2.72 -6.62 1.33
CA TYR A 98 -3.60 -6.44 2.49
C TYR A 98 -4.12 -7.75 3.06
N ILE A 99 -4.43 -8.75 2.22
CA ILE A 99 -4.75 -10.10 2.68
C ILE A 99 -3.59 -10.66 3.50
N TYR A 100 -2.36 -10.56 2.99
CA TYR A 100 -1.17 -11.04 3.69
C TYR A 100 -0.94 -10.33 5.03
N VAL A 101 -1.09 -9.00 5.05
CA VAL A 101 -0.95 -8.20 6.27
C VAL A 101 -2.02 -8.56 7.31
N PHE A 102 -3.26 -8.75 6.88
CA PHE A 102 -4.37 -9.13 7.75
C PHE A 102 -4.14 -10.51 8.37
N SER A 103 -3.84 -11.54 7.55
CA SER A 103 -3.56 -12.89 8.04
C SER A 103 -2.35 -12.96 8.97
N THR A 104 -1.35 -12.08 8.77
CA THR A 104 -0.18 -12.02 9.66
C THR A 104 -0.55 -11.44 11.04
N ARG A 105 -1.45 -10.44 11.09
CA ARG A 105 -1.90 -9.84 12.34
C ARG A 105 -2.71 -10.83 13.20
N GLU A 106 -3.61 -11.60 12.60
CA GLU A 106 -4.40 -12.61 13.33
C GLU A 106 -3.50 -13.62 14.05
N ARG A 107 -2.46 -14.14 13.38
CA ARG A 107 -1.51 -15.08 14.00
C ARG A 107 -0.76 -14.49 15.19
N ILE A 108 -0.43 -13.21 15.14
CA ILE A 108 0.28 -12.54 16.24
C ILE A 108 -0.64 -12.44 17.46
N LEU A 109 -1.91 -12.07 17.26
CA LEU A 109 -2.90 -11.98 18.33
C LEU A 109 -3.16 -13.36 18.97
N GLU A 110 -3.30 -14.41 18.17
CA GLU A 110 -3.47 -15.78 18.69
C GLU A 110 -2.28 -16.25 19.54
N HIS A 111 -1.06 -15.84 19.17
CA HIS A 111 0.15 -16.17 19.95
C HIS A 111 0.19 -15.40 21.27
N GLU A 112 -0.16 -14.10 21.27
CA GLU A 112 -0.22 -13.28 22.48
C GLU A 112 -1.27 -13.80 23.48
N GLU A 113 -2.46 -14.20 23.00
CA GLU A 113 -3.51 -14.79 23.85
C GLU A 113 -3.11 -16.14 24.46
N ARG A 114 -2.30 -16.95 23.76
CA ARG A 114 -1.79 -18.21 24.30
C ARG A 114 -0.75 -17.98 25.39
N GLU A 115 0.16 -17.03 25.18
CA GLU A 115 1.17 -16.67 26.19
C GLU A 115 0.54 -16.04 27.45
N GLU A 116 -0.59 -15.36 27.32
CA GLU A 116 -1.33 -14.82 28.47
C GLU A 116 -2.09 -15.90 29.25
N LYS A 117 -2.61 -16.94 28.57
CA LYS A 117 -3.28 -18.09 29.23
C LYS A 117 -2.33 -19.05 29.94
N GLU A 118 -1.05 -19.07 29.56
CA GLU A 118 -0.01 -19.92 30.19
C GLU A 118 0.67 -19.26 31.41
N LYS A 119 0.39 -17.97 31.68
CA LYS A 119 0.90 -17.23 32.85
C LYS A 119 -0.12 -17.21 33.99
#